data_AF-A0A7C5EUF3-F1
#
_entry.id   AF-A0A7C5EUF3-F1
#
_cell.length_a   1.000
_cell.length_b   1.000
_cell.length_c   1.000
_cell.angle_alpha   90.00
_cell.angle_beta   90.00
_cell.angle_gamma   90.00
#
_symmetry.space_group_name_H-M   'P 1'
#
loop_
_entity.id
_entity.type
_entity.pdbx_description
1 polymer ?
#
loop_
_entity_poly.entity_id
_entity_poly.type
_entity_poly.pdbx_seq_one_letter_code
_entity_poly.pdbx_strand_id
1 'polypeptide(L)'
;MLIFNLGNSTDAFFLLRLGDAGMSPTTVALLWSAFHVVKMALSWVGGRTSDRFGPRSAIIIGWIVYSAIYAAFAVAHSPAALASAFLAYGIYHGMAEPAEKTLVAASAPPDLRGTAFALYHGAIGIAALPASVIFGAVWARFGTAAAFGMGSVLAAAALALLIASSTGALRATHSP
;
A
#
# COMPACT_ATOMS: atom_id res chain seq x y z
N MET A 1 -8.91 4.69 3.66
CA MET A 1 -7.69 4.51 4.48
C MET A 1 -7.83 3.35 5.45
N LEU A 2 -8.79 3.36 6.40
CA LEU A 2 -8.93 2.26 7.38
C LEU A 2 -9.15 0.87 6.74
N ILE A 3 -10.05 0.75 5.77
CA ILE A 3 -10.34 -0.51 5.06
C ILE A 3 -9.13 -1.00 4.23
N PHE A 4 -8.36 -0.07 3.65
CA PHE A 4 -7.13 -0.41 2.94
C PHE A 4 -6.05 -0.93 3.91
N ASN A 5 -5.88 -0.26 5.05
CA ASN A 5 -4.93 -0.70 6.07
C ASN A 5 -5.28 -2.03 6.73
N LEU A 6 -6.56 -2.45 6.71
CA LEU A 6 -6.95 -3.80 7.12
C LEU A 6 -6.45 -4.89 6.16
N GLY A 7 -6.23 -4.55 4.89
CA GLY A 7 -5.55 -5.41 3.90
C GLY A 7 -4.05 -5.17 3.80
N ASN A 8 -3.52 -4.16 4.50
CA ASN A 8 -2.10 -3.82 4.54
C ASN A 8 -1.40 -4.57 5.66
N SER A 9 -1.03 -5.80 5.35
CA SER A 9 -0.13 -6.59 6.17
C SER A 9 1.25 -5.93 6.21
N THR A 10 1.99 -6.11 7.29
CA THR A 10 3.35 -5.57 7.40
C THR A 10 4.23 -5.98 6.20
N ASP A 11 5.09 -5.06 5.73
CA ASP A 11 6.10 -5.33 4.69
C ASP A 11 7.00 -6.54 5.02
N ALA A 12 7.08 -6.92 6.30
CA ALA A 12 7.81 -8.11 6.73
C ALA A 12 7.31 -9.40 6.05
N PHE A 13 6.04 -9.50 5.66
CA PHE A 13 5.52 -10.67 4.95
C PHE A 13 6.05 -10.78 3.52
N PHE A 14 6.33 -9.66 2.85
CA PHE A 14 7.03 -9.69 1.57
C PHE A 14 8.45 -10.23 1.72
N LEU A 15 9.18 -9.74 2.73
CA LEU A 15 10.54 -10.20 3.03
C LEU A 15 10.57 -11.68 3.40
N LEU A 16 9.61 -12.13 4.20
CA LEU A 16 9.43 -13.54 4.55
C LEU A 16 9.18 -14.39 3.29
N ARG A 17 8.33 -13.92 2.37
CA ARG A 17 8.02 -14.64 1.13
C ARG A 17 9.24 -14.77 0.23
N LEU A 18 10.08 -13.74 0.16
CA LEU A 18 11.35 -13.78 -0.57
C LEU A 18 12.31 -14.82 0.04
N GLY A 19 12.37 -14.89 1.37
CA GLY A 19 13.12 -15.92 2.09
C GLY A 19 12.60 -17.34 1.83
N ASP A 20 11.28 -17.56 1.92
CA ASP A 20 10.63 -18.84 1.61
C ASP A 20 10.85 -19.30 0.16
N ALA A 21 11.11 -18.36 -0.76
CA ALA A 21 11.50 -18.66 -2.14
C ALA A 21 12.98 -19.07 -2.29
N GLY A 22 13.73 -19.19 -1.20
CA GLY A 22 15.12 -19.63 -1.19
C GLY A 22 16.15 -18.51 -1.35
N MET A 23 15.75 -17.24 -1.24
CA MET A 23 16.70 -16.13 -1.27
C MET A 23 17.48 -16.05 0.04
N SER A 24 18.79 -15.80 -0.05
CA SER A 24 19.62 -15.60 1.14
C SER A 24 19.19 -14.35 1.94
N PRO A 25 19.43 -14.31 3.26
CA PRO A 25 19.16 -13.12 4.07
C PRO A 25 19.83 -11.85 3.52
N THR A 26 21.06 -11.98 3.00
CA THR A 26 21.79 -10.88 2.36
C THR A 26 21.05 -10.38 1.12
N THR A 27 20.56 -11.28 0.27
CA THR A 27 19.76 -10.91 -0.92
C THR A 27 18.48 -10.19 -0.53
N VAL A 28 17.76 -10.68 0.49
CA VAL A 28 16.54 -10.05 1.00
C VAL A 28 16.83 -8.64 1.54
N ALA A 29 17.93 -8.46 2.29
CA ALA A 29 18.36 -7.15 2.78
C ALA A 29 18.75 -6.17 1.66
N LEU A 30 19.42 -6.67 0.61
CA LEU A 30 19.73 -5.87 -0.58
C LEU A 30 18.46 -5.46 -1.33
N LEU A 31 17.49 -6.37 -1.48
CA LEU A 31 16.19 -6.06 -2.07
C LEU A 31 15.42 -5.03 -1.24
N TRP A 32 15.46 -5.11 0.09
CA TRP A 32 14.87 -4.10 0.98
C TRP A 32 15.48 -2.71 0.78
N SER A 33 16.80 -2.65 0.63
CA SER A 33 17.53 -1.42 0.35
C SER A 33 17.18 -0.86 -1.03
N ALA A 34 17.17 -1.71 -2.06
CA ALA A 34 16.82 -1.33 -3.42
C ALA A 34 15.36 -0.86 -3.53
N PHE A 35 14.44 -1.51 -2.82
CA PHE A 35 13.05 -1.05 -2.70
C PHE A 35 12.95 0.39 -2.18
N HIS A 36 13.75 0.76 -1.16
CA HIS A 36 13.78 2.13 -0.64
C HIS A 36 14.32 3.13 -1.67
N VAL A 37 15.31 2.74 -2.47
CA VAL A 37 15.83 3.56 -3.57
C VAL A 37 14.74 3.80 -4.62
N VAL A 38 14.02 2.75 -5.03
CA VAL A 38 12.89 2.86 -5.98
C VAL A 38 11.79 3.76 -5.41
N LYS A 39 11.40 3.53 -4.15
CA LYS A 39 10.42 4.36 -3.44
C LYS A 39 10.83 5.83 -3.44
N MET A 40 12.09 6.12 -3.08
CA MET A 40 12.59 7.49 -3.00
C MET A 40 12.59 8.16 -4.38
N ALA A 41 13.08 7.47 -5.41
CA ALA A 41 13.08 8.00 -6.78
C ALA A 41 11.66 8.32 -7.27
N LEU A 42 10.69 7.47 -6.95
CA LEU A 42 9.30 7.64 -7.39
C LEU A 42 8.48 8.57 -6.50
N SER A 43 8.93 8.88 -5.28
CA SER A 43 8.27 9.84 -4.39
C SER A 43 8.17 11.23 -5.02
N TRP A 44 9.16 11.63 -5.83
CA TRP A 44 9.07 12.86 -6.61
C TRP A 44 7.95 12.81 -7.66
N VAL A 45 7.78 11.68 -8.35
CA VAL A 45 6.71 11.47 -9.35
C VAL A 45 5.33 11.48 -8.67
N GLY A 46 5.21 10.80 -7.53
CA GLY A 46 3.98 10.79 -6.72
C GLY A 46 3.60 12.17 -6.22
N GLY A 47 4.57 12.93 -5.69
CA GLY A 47 4.38 14.32 -5.29
C GLY A 47 3.89 15.20 -6.46
N ARG A 48 4.59 15.16 -7.60
CA ARG A 48 4.20 15.93 -8.80
C ARG A 48 2.82 15.56 -9.34
N THR A 49 2.46 14.28 -9.25
CA THR A 49 1.13 13.77 -9.64
C THR A 49 0.06 14.29 -8.68
N SER A 50 0.32 14.24 -7.37
CA SER A 50 -0.52 14.81 -6.33
C SER A 50 -0.74 16.31 -6.52
N ASP A 51 0.32 17.06 -6.81
CA ASP A 51 0.24 18.53 -6.96
C ASP A 51 -0.53 18.92 -8.23
N ARG A 52 -0.38 18.16 -9.32
CA ARG A 52 -0.99 18.48 -10.62
C ARG A 52 -2.43 17.98 -10.76
N PHE A 53 -2.72 16.78 -10.30
CA PHE A 53 -4.00 16.09 -10.53
C PHE A 53 -4.76 15.82 -9.22
N GLY A 54 -4.27 16.36 -8.11
CA GLY A 54 -4.79 16.15 -6.77
C GLY A 54 -4.26 14.86 -6.13
N PRO A 55 -4.11 14.82 -4.79
CA PRO A 55 -3.55 13.68 -4.05
C PRO A 55 -4.31 12.37 -4.29
N ARG A 56 -5.62 12.46 -4.52
CA ARG A 56 -6.46 11.29 -4.79
C ARG A 56 -6.01 10.49 -6.01
N SER A 57 -5.54 11.16 -7.07
CA SER A 57 -5.11 10.49 -8.30
C SER A 57 -3.88 9.60 -8.07
N ALA A 58 -2.90 10.10 -7.30
CA ALA A 58 -1.70 9.36 -6.97
C ALA A 58 -2.00 8.15 -6.05
N ILE A 59 -2.94 8.31 -5.11
CA ILE A 59 -3.43 7.21 -4.25
C ILE A 59 -4.09 6.10 -5.09
N ILE A 60 -4.96 6.45 -6.04
CA ILE A 60 -5.61 5.48 -6.93
C ILE A 60 -4.57 4.67 -7.71
N ILE A 61 -3.58 5.35 -8.31
CA ILE A 61 -2.50 4.68 -9.05
C ILE A 61 -1.71 3.76 -8.11
N GLY A 62 -1.35 4.25 -6.93
CA GLY A 62 -0.63 3.47 -5.93
C GLY A 62 -1.40 2.21 -5.53
N TRP A 63 -2.71 2.31 -5.30
CA TRP A 63 -3.55 1.18 -4.88
C TRP A 63 -3.80 0.16 -6.00
N ILE A 64 -3.87 0.60 -7.26
CA ILE A 64 -3.88 -0.31 -8.42
C ILE A 64 -2.60 -1.14 -8.43
N VAL A 65 -1.45 -0.47 -8.31
CA VAL A 65 -0.14 -1.14 -8.26
C VAL A 65 -0.07 -2.10 -7.07
N TYR A 66 -0.46 -1.64 -5.88
CA TYR A 66 -0.49 -2.47 -4.68
C TYR A 66 -1.30 -3.77 -4.89
N SER A 67 -2.52 -3.65 -5.42
CA SER A 67 -3.39 -4.80 -5.68
C SER A 67 -2.76 -5.78 -6.67
N ALA A 68 -2.12 -5.26 -7.73
CA ALA A 68 -1.43 -6.07 -8.73
C ALA A 68 -0.19 -6.77 -8.15
N ILE A 69 0.58 -6.10 -7.29
CA ILE A 69 1.74 -6.71 -6.62
C ILE A 69 1.32 -7.82 -5.67
N TYR A 70 0.27 -7.60 -4.86
CA TYR A 70 -0.27 -8.67 -4.01
C TYR A 70 -0.77 -9.87 -4.84
N ALA A 71 -1.45 -9.62 -5.97
CA ALA A 71 -1.84 -10.70 -6.89
C ALA A 71 -0.62 -11.45 -7.46
N ALA A 72 0.44 -10.72 -7.85
CA ALA A 72 1.67 -11.31 -8.33
C ALA A 72 2.33 -12.20 -7.26
N PHE A 73 2.41 -11.73 -6.01
CA PHE A 73 2.94 -12.52 -4.88
C PHE A 73 2.10 -13.76 -4.55
N ALA A 74 0.80 -13.73 -4.86
CA ALA A 74 -0.09 -14.87 -4.67
C ALA A 74 0.19 -16.01 -5.66
N VAL A 75 0.61 -15.70 -6.89
CA VAL A 75 0.78 -16.69 -7.97
C VAL A 75 2.23 -16.94 -8.38
N ALA A 76 3.17 -16.08 -7.98
CA ALA A 76 4.57 -16.20 -8.35
C ALA A 76 5.30 -17.27 -7.52
N HIS A 77 6.04 -18.11 -8.24
CA HIS A 77 6.87 -19.17 -7.67
C HIS A 77 8.37 -18.96 -7.94
N SER A 78 8.72 -18.13 -8.94
CA SER A 78 10.11 -17.83 -9.27
C SER A 78 10.67 -16.75 -8.34
N PRO A 79 11.88 -16.95 -7.76
CA PRO A 79 12.56 -15.93 -6.97
C PRO A 79 12.72 -14.62 -7.75
N ALA A 80 13.11 -14.69 -9.03
CA ALA A 80 13.27 -13.51 -9.86
C ALA A 80 11.96 -12.73 -10.02
N ALA A 81 10.83 -13.43 -10.22
CA ALA A 81 9.52 -12.81 -10.33
C ALA A 81 9.10 -12.12 -9.03
N LEU A 82 9.33 -12.76 -7.88
CA LEU A 82 9.06 -12.16 -6.57
C LEU A 82 9.94 -10.94 -6.30
N ALA A 83 11.22 -10.99 -6.64
CA ALA A 83 12.14 -9.87 -6.52
C ALA A 83 11.71 -8.68 -7.38
N SER A 84 11.33 -8.92 -8.65
CA SER A 84 10.84 -7.87 -9.54
C SER A 84 9.53 -7.26 -9.03
N ALA A 85 8.58 -8.08 -8.59
CA ALA A 85 7.34 -7.60 -8.00
C ALA A 85 7.61 -6.79 -6.71
N PHE A 86 8.58 -7.21 -5.90
CA PHE A 86 8.97 -6.50 -4.69
C PHE A 86 9.59 -5.12 -4.98
N LEU A 87 10.42 -5.01 -6.01
CA LEU A 87 10.94 -3.70 -6.41
C LEU A 87 9.84 -2.80 -6.98
N ALA A 88 8.92 -3.37 -7.77
CA ALA A 88 7.76 -2.66 -8.29
C ALA A 88 6.79 -2.21 -7.18
N TYR A 89 6.77 -2.88 -6.02
CA TYR A 89 6.06 -2.42 -4.83
C TYR A 89 6.50 -1.02 -4.37
N GLY A 90 7.75 -0.63 -4.66
CA GLY A 90 8.25 0.73 -4.40
C GLY A 90 7.47 1.81 -5.16
N ILE A 91 6.84 1.47 -6.29
CA ILE A 91 5.96 2.38 -7.04
C ILE A 91 4.73 2.73 -6.21
N TYR A 92 4.12 1.76 -5.53
CA TYR A 92 2.98 2.02 -4.66
C TYR A 92 3.33 3.06 -3.59
N HIS A 93 4.40 2.83 -2.84
CA HIS A 93 4.81 3.75 -1.78
C HIS A 93 5.20 5.13 -2.33
N GLY A 94 5.95 5.17 -3.44
CA GLY A 94 6.35 6.42 -4.08
C GLY A 94 5.15 7.25 -4.56
N MET A 95 4.07 6.60 -4.99
CA MET A 95 2.85 7.29 -5.45
C MET A 95 1.91 7.67 -4.30
N ALA A 96 1.65 6.74 -3.38
CA ALA A 96 0.61 6.90 -2.36
C ALA A 96 1.07 7.70 -1.14
N GLU A 97 2.27 7.44 -0.59
CA GLU A 97 2.69 8.07 0.67
C GLU A 97 2.75 9.61 0.60
N PRO A 98 3.33 10.24 -0.45
CA PRO A 98 3.37 11.70 -0.51
C PRO A 98 1.96 12.31 -0.56
N ALA A 99 1.06 11.69 -1.32
CA ALA A 99 -0.32 12.15 -1.49
C ALA A 99 -1.15 11.97 -0.22
N GLU A 100 -0.97 10.87 0.51
CA GLU A 100 -1.59 10.64 1.81
C GLU A 100 -1.14 11.71 2.82
N LYS A 101 0.17 12.00 2.87
CA LYS A 101 0.72 13.05 3.73
C LYS A 101 0.17 14.44 3.37
N THR A 102 -0.01 14.74 2.08
CA THR A 102 -0.65 15.97 1.62
C THR A 102 -2.10 16.08 2.13
N LEU A 103 -2.88 14.99 2.06
CA LEU A 103 -4.26 14.99 2.58
C LEU A 103 -4.31 15.17 4.10
N VAL A 104 -3.40 14.53 4.83
CA VAL A 104 -3.30 14.67 6.30
C VAL A 104 -2.89 16.09 6.69
N ALA A 105 -1.93 16.69 5.99
CA ALA A 105 -1.51 18.06 6.26
C ALA A 105 -2.59 19.10 5.91
N ALA A 106 -3.46 18.80 4.94
CA ALA A 106 -4.57 19.65 4.52
C ALA A 106 -5.80 19.53 5.43
N SER A 107 -5.94 18.45 6.19
CA SER A 107 -7.09 18.23 7.08
C SER A 107 -6.96 18.91 8.45
N ALA A 108 -5.84 19.58 8.72
CA ALA A 108 -5.57 20.22 10.01
C ALA A 108 -4.95 21.62 9.86
N PRO A 109 -5.28 22.56 10.78
CA PRO A 109 -4.58 23.82 10.93
C PRO A 109 -3.05 23.64 11.13
N PRO A 110 -2.21 24.62 10.73
CA PRO A 110 -0.75 24.49 10.81
C PRO A 110 -0.20 24.10 12.18
N ASP A 111 -0.80 24.61 13.26
CA ASP A 111 -0.47 24.36 14.66
C ASP A 111 -0.86 22.95 15.14
N LEU A 112 -1.80 22.28 14.46
CA LEU A 112 -2.28 20.94 14.80
C LEU A 112 -1.79 19.84 13.85
N ARG A 113 -0.95 20.17 12.85
CA ARG A 113 -0.44 19.19 11.89
C ARG A 113 0.33 18.05 12.55
N GLY A 114 1.08 18.32 13.61
CA GLY A 114 1.77 17.28 14.38
C GLY A 114 0.79 16.24 14.94
N THR A 115 -0.31 16.69 15.53
CA THR A 115 -1.40 15.83 16.04
C THR A 115 -2.09 15.06 14.91
N ALA A 116 -2.32 15.70 13.76
CA ALA A 116 -2.91 15.04 12.60
C ALA A 116 -2.04 13.88 12.09
N PHE A 117 -0.72 14.09 11.98
CA PHE A 117 0.23 13.03 11.63
C PHE A 117 0.32 11.94 12.72
N ALA A 118 0.27 12.31 14.00
CA ALA A 118 0.26 11.35 15.10
C ALA A 118 -0.98 10.43 15.05
N LEU A 119 -2.17 11.01 14.84
CA LEU A 119 -3.41 10.25 14.68
C LEU A 119 -3.38 9.38 13.41
N TYR A 120 -2.85 9.91 12.31
CA TYR A 120 -2.68 9.17 11.06
C TYR A 120 -1.80 7.92 11.24
N HIS A 121 -0.59 8.08 11.79
CA HIS A 121 0.32 6.96 12.01
C HIS A 121 -0.19 6.01 13.11
N GLY A 122 -0.86 6.54 14.15
CA GLY A 122 -1.51 5.74 15.18
C GLY A 122 -2.62 4.85 14.60
N ALA A 123 -3.46 5.39 13.72
CA ALA A 123 -4.50 4.63 13.04
C ALA A 123 -3.92 3.56 12.11
N ILE A 124 -2.84 3.85 11.39
CA ILE A 124 -2.11 2.84 10.60
C ILE A 124 -1.61 1.72 11.51
N GLY A 125 -0.93 2.04 12.61
CA GLY A 125 -0.40 1.05 13.54
C GLY A 125 -1.48 0.16 14.16
N ILE A 126 -2.58 0.76 14.63
CA ILE A 126 -3.72 0.03 15.20
C ILE A 126 -4.37 -0.90 14.16
N ALA A 127 -4.48 -0.47 12.91
CA ALA A 127 -5.02 -1.30 11.83
C ALA A 127 -4.06 -2.42 11.40
N ALA A 128 -2.75 -2.14 11.39
CA ALA A 128 -1.72 -3.08 10.94
C ALA A 128 -1.58 -4.31 11.86
N LEU A 129 -1.84 -4.17 13.16
CA LEU A 129 -1.77 -5.29 14.12
C LEU A 129 -2.76 -6.43 13.79
N PRO A 130 -4.10 -6.21 13.80
CA PRO A 130 -5.04 -7.27 13.46
C PRO A 130 -4.88 -7.72 12.00
N ALA A 131 -4.57 -6.80 11.07
CA ALA A 131 -4.30 -7.15 9.68
C ALA A 131 -3.14 -8.16 9.55
N SER A 132 -2.04 -7.92 10.26
CA SER A 132 -0.86 -8.81 10.24
C SER A 132 -1.13 -10.15 10.94
N VAL A 133 -1.91 -10.16 12.02
CA VAL A 133 -2.33 -11.40 12.69
C VAL A 133 -3.20 -12.25 11.76
N ILE A 134 -4.21 -11.64 11.11
CA ILE A 134 -5.09 -12.32 10.17
C ILE A 134 -4.29 -12.84 8.97
N PHE A 135 -3.43 -12.00 8.39
CA PHE A 135 -2.59 -12.37 7.26
C PHE A 135 -1.67 -13.55 7.59
N GLY A 136 -0.99 -13.50 8.74
CA GLY A 136 -0.14 -14.60 9.23
C GLY A 136 -0.93 -15.88 9.51
N ALA A 137 -2.12 -15.79 10.09
CA ALA A 137 -2.99 -16.95 10.33
C ALA A 137 -3.44 -17.60 9.01
N VAL A 138 -3.83 -16.79 8.02
CA VAL A 138 -4.21 -17.28 6.68
C VAL A 138 -3.01 -17.92 5.99
N TRP A 139 -1.83 -17.31 6.06
CA TRP A 139 -0.60 -17.90 5.52
C TRP A 139 -0.31 -19.26 6.16
N ALA A 140 -0.31 -19.34 7.50
CA ALA A 140 0.01 -20.56 8.22
C ALA A 140 -0.97 -21.71 7.92
N ARG A 141 -2.25 -21.39 7.68
CA ARG A 141 -3.31 -22.39 7.48
C ARG A 141 -3.54 -22.76 6.01
N PHE A 142 -3.39 -21.80 5.09
CA PHE A 142 -3.79 -21.92 3.69
C PHE A 142 -2.67 -21.54 2.69
N GLY A 143 -1.48 -21.18 3.18
CA GLY A 143 -0.31 -20.87 2.38
C GLY A 143 -0.21 -19.42 1.91
N THR A 144 0.92 -19.09 1.30
CA THR A 144 1.27 -17.75 0.81
C THR A 144 0.25 -17.24 -0.22
N ALA A 145 -0.20 -18.11 -1.12
CA ALA A 145 -1.13 -17.75 -2.18
C ALA A 145 -2.45 -17.21 -1.63
N ALA A 146 -3.01 -17.86 -0.60
CA ALA A 146 -4.24 -17.43 0.04
C ALA A 146 -4.07 -16.09 0.77
N ALA A 147 -2.96 -15.90 1.49
CA ALA A 147 -2.71 -14.68 2.25
C ALA A 147 -2.55 -13.46 1.33
N PHE A 148 -1.66 -13.55 0.33
CA PHE A 148 -1.46 -12.48 -0.64
C PHE A 148 -2.69 -12.26 -1.55
N GLY A 149 -3.42 -13.34 -1.89
CA GLY A 149 -4.67 -13.25 -2.65
C GLY A 149 -5.76 -12.49 -1.87
N MET A 150 -5.93 -12.78 -0.58
CA MET A 150 -6.82 -12.03 0.31
C MET A 150 -6.44 -10.54 0.35
N GLY A 151 -5.15 -10.22 0.54
CA GLY A 151 -4.68 -8.84 0.53
C GLY A 151 -4.96 -8.12 -0.79
N SER A 152 -4.81 -8.82 -1.93
CA SER A 152 -5.15 -8.28 -3.25
C SER A 152 -6.64 -7.96 -3.37
N VAL A 153 -7.52 -8.87 -2.97
CA VAL A 153 -8.98 -8.67 -3.02
C VAL A 153 -9.41 -7.52 -2.12
N LEU A 154 -8.87 -7.43 -0.89
CA LEU A 154 -9.17 -6.35 0.03
C LEU A 154 -8.69 -5.00 -0.51
N ALA A 155 -7.51 -4.93 -1.13
CA ALA A 155 -7.01 -3.72 -1.77
C ALA A 155 -7.87 -3.30 -2.97
N ALA A 156 -8.27 -4.25 -3.82
CA ALA A 156 -9.17 -4.00 -4.94
C ALA A 156 -10.54 -3.50 -4.47
N ALA A 157 -11.09 -4.08 -3.39
CA ALA A 157 -12.34 -3.63 -2.79
C ALA A 157 -12.22 -2.21 -2.21
N ALA A 158 -11.12 -1.91 -1.50
CA ALA A 158 -10.85 -0.57 -0.99
C ALA A 158 -10.72 0.46 -2.12
N LEU A 159 -10.05 0.09 -3.21
CA LEU A 159 -9.94 0.90 -4.43
C LEU A 159 -11.31 1.15 -5.07
N ALA A 160 -12.15 0.12 -5.19
CA ALA A 160 -13.50 0.26 -5.72
C ALA A 160 -14.36 1.21 -4.86
N LEU A 161 -14.29 1.08 -3.53
CA LEU A 161 -14.96 1.99 -2.60
C LEU A 161 -14.45 3.43 -2.70
N LEU A 162 -13.13 3.60 -2.87
CA LEU A 162 -12.55 4.90 -3.13
C LEU A 162 -13.16 5.47 -4.42
N ILE A 163 -13.11 4.78 -5.55
CA ILE A 163 -13.66 5.28 -6.82
C ILE A 163 -15.17 5.57 -6.72
N ALA A 164 -15.95 4.72 -6.05
CA ALA A 164 -17.39 4.91 -5.85
C ALA A 164 -17.73 6.14 -4.99
N SER A 165 -16.94 6.42 -3.94
CA SER A 165 -17.15 7.61 -3.10
C SER A 165 -16.94 8.93 -3.88
N SER A 166 -16.14 8.91 -4.96
CA SER A 166 -15.94 10.10 -5.81
C SER A 166 -17.13 10.41 -6.71
N THR A 167 -17.78 9.39 -7.25
CA THR A 167 -18.96 9.57 -8.11
C THR A 167 -20.19 10.00 -7.32
N GLY A 168 -20.30 9.60 -6.05
CA GLY A 168 -21.36 10.07 -5.14
C GLY A 168 -21.26 11.56 -4.79
N ALA A 169 -20.05 12.06 -4.51
CA ALA A 169 -19.83 13.47 -4.18
C ALA A 169 -20.12 14.42 -5.35
N LEU A 170 -19.81 14.00 -6.59
CA LEU A 170 -20.13 14.75 -7.82
C LEU A 170 -21.63 14.77 -8.15
N ARG A 171 -22.40 13.76 -7.70
CA ARG A 171 -23.87 13.72 -7.89
C ARG A 171 -24.62 14.58 -6.88
N ALA A 172 -24.11 14.71 -5.66
CA ALA A 172 -24.74 15.51 -4.60
C ALA A 172 -24.68 17.03 -4.86
N THR A 173 -23.69 17.51 -5.61
CA THR A 173 -23.57 18.94 -5.99
C THR A 173 -24.43 19.36 -7.18
N HIS A 174 -25.13 18.41 -7.82
CA HIS A 174 -26.00 18.65 -8.98
C HIS A 174 -27.45 18.20 -8.74
N SER A 175 -27.85 18.04 -7.47
CA SER A 175 -29.28 17.88 -7.14
C SER A 175 -29.94 19.27 -7.14
N PRO A 176 -30.97 19.49 -7.97
CA PRO A 176 -31.65 20.79 -8.12
C PRO A 176 -32.45 21.18 -6.87
#